data_AF-A0A521AFS3-F1
#
_entry.id   AF-A0A521AFS3-F1
#
_cell.length_a   1.000
_cell.length_b   1.000
_cell.length_c   1.000
_cell.angle_alpha   90.00
_cell.angle_beta   90.00
_cell.angle_gamma   90.00
#
_symmetry.space_group_name_H-M   'P 1'
#
loop_
_entity.id
_entity.type
_entity.pdbx_description
1 polymer ?
#
loop_
_entity_poly.entity_id
_entity_poly.type
_entity_poly.pdbx_seq_one_letter_code
_entity_poly.pdbx_strand_id
1 'polypeptide(L)' 'MDGFEFLEEYAKFPAAQKENCRIVILTTSNNPEDMVRASANPYVIKYLNKPLVAEKLLELLVCG' A
#
# COMPACT_ATOMS: atom_id res chain seq x y z
N MET A 1 -11.71 -4.10 -10.30
CA MET A 1 -10.52 -4.19 -9.44
C MET A 1 -9.95 -2.81 -9.25
N ASP A 2 -10.34 -2.15 -8.17
CA ASP A 2 -9.64 -0.99 -7.63
C ASP A 2 -8.50 -1.42 -6.67
N GLY A 3 -7.85 -0.44 -6.04
CA GLY A 3 -6.76 -0.70 -5.10
C GLY A 3 -7.18 -1.48 -3.85
N PHE A 4 -8.44 -1.39 -3.42
CA PHE A 4 -8.94 -2.11 -2.24
C PHE A 4 -9.43 -3.51 -2.60
N GLU A 5 -10.11 -3.68 -3.73
CA GLU A 5 -10.45 -5.00 -4.27
C GLU A 5 -9.18 -5.84 -4.49
N PHE A 6 -8.08 -5.21 -4.94
CA PHE A 6 -6.77 -5.88 -5.02
C PHE A 6 -6.30 -6.39 -3.64
N LEU A 7 -6.44 -5.60 -2.57
CA LEU A 7 -6.03 -6.02 -1.23
C LEU A 7 -6.86 -7.18 -0.71
N GLU A 8 -8.15 -7.22 -1.04
CA GLU A 8 -9.05 -8.33 -0.70
C GLU A 8 -8.66 -9.63 -1.42
N GLU A 9 -8.29 -9.56 -2.70
CA GLU A 9 -7.76 -10.72 -3.43
C GLU A 9 -6.37 -11.12 -2.94
N TYR A 10 -5.48 -10.16 -2.70
CA TYR A 10 -4.15 -10.40 -2.14
C TYR A 10 -4.24 -11.08 -0.76
N ALA A 11 -5.22 -10.72 0.06
CA ALA A 11 -5.47 -11.35 1.35
C ALA A 11 -5.74 -12.87 1.25
N LYS A 12 -6.12 -13.39 0.08
CA LYS A 12 -6.36 -14.82 -0.13
C LYS A 12 -5.08 -15.61 -0.46
N PHE A 13 -3.96 -14.93 -0.73
CA PHE A 13 -2.71 -15.61 -1.09
C PHE A 13 -2.07 -16.33 0.11
N PRO A 14 -1.36 -17.45 -0.10
CA PRO A 14 -0.52 -18.09 0.91
C PRO A 14 0.48 -17.13 1.57
N ALA A 15 0.76 -17.35 2.86
CA ALA A 15 1.72 -16.53 3.63
C ALA A 15 3.09 -16.44 2.96
N ALA A 16 3.61 -17.56 2.43
CA ALA A 16 4.90 -17.61 1.73
C ALA A 16 4.99 -16.63 0.53
N GLN A 17 3.87 -16.35 -0.14
CA GLN A 17 3.85 -15.36 -1.23
C GLN A 17 3.79 -13.92 -0.68
N LYS A 18 3.13 -13.73 0.45
CA LYS A 18 2.97 -12.41 1.08
C LYS A 18 4.23 -11.93 1.79
N GLU A 19 5.02 -12.85 2.36
CA GLU A 19 6.26 -12.54 3.08
C GLU A 19 7.30 -11.80 2.22
N ASN A 20 7.26 -12.01 0.91
CA ASN A 20 8.20 -11.43 -0.04
C ASN A 20 7.63 -10.18 -0.77
N CYS A 21 6.47 -9.68 -0.36
CA CYS A 21 5.78 -8.59 -1.04
C CYS A 21 5.40 -7.46 -0.08
N ARG A 22 5.77 -6.23 -0.44
CA ARG A 22 5.47 -5.01 0.32
C ARG A 22 4.50 -4.15 -0.48
N ILE A 23 3.37 -3.78 0.11
CA ILE A 23 2.34 -3.01 -0.59
C ILE A 23 2.28 -1.58 -0.05
N VAL A 24 2.41 -0.61 -0.96
CA VAL A 24 2.27 0.82 -0.70
C VAL A 24 1.15 1.35 -1.59
N ILE A 25 0.25 2.16 -1.03
CA ILE A 25 -0.80 2.83 -1.80
C ILE A 25 -0.32 4.22 -2.22
N LEU A 26 -0.49 4.55 -3.50
CA LEU A 26 -0.23 5.87 -4.05
C LEU A 26 -1.50 6.44 -4.70
N THR A 27 -2.01 7.55 -4.16
CA THR A 27 -3.31 8.11 -4.54
C THR A 27 -3.27 9.60 -4.85
N THR A 28 -4.23 10.10 -5.64
CA THR A 28 -4.56 11.53 -5.73
C THR A 28 -5.74 11.92 -4.84
N SER A 29 -6.44 10.93 -4.27
CA SER A 29 -7.58 11.12 -3.38
C SER A 29 -7.11 11.73 -2.06
N ASN A 30 -7.76 12.80 -1.63
CA ASN A 30 -7.63 13.37 -0.30
C ASN A 30 -8.81 12.95 0.60
N ASN A 31 -9.55 11.90 0.23
CA ASN A 31 -10.65 11.38 1.03
C ASN A 31 -10.12 10.79 2.36
N PRO A 32 -10.51 11.34 3.52
CA PRO A 32 -10.12 10.80 4.82
C PRO A 32 -10.53 9.34 5.03
N GLU A 33 -11.67 8.92 4.47
CA GLU A 33 -12.16 7.54 4.60
C GLU A 33 -11.23 6.54 3.92
N ASP A 34 -10.72 6.88 2.72
CA ASP A 34 -9.76 6.04 2.00
C ASP A 34 -8.46 5.90 2.79
N MET A 35 -8.00 6.99 3.40
CA MET A 35 -6.79 7.00 4.23
C MET A 35 -6.95 6.13 5.48
N VAL A 36 -8.11 6.20 6.15
CA VAL A 36 -8.42 5.34 7.31
C VAL A 36 -8.50 3.88 6.87
N ARG A 37 -9.23 3.59 5.79
CA ARG A 37 -9.36 2.22 5.24
C ARG A 37 -8.01 1.62 4.87
N ALA A 38 -7.15 2.40 4.21
CA ALA A 38 -5.81 1.98 3.84
C ALA A 38 -4.92 1.73 5.06
N SER A 39 -4.93 2.65 6.03
CA SER A 39 -4.09 2.56 7.24
C SER A 39 -4.52 1.42 8.16
N ALA A 40 -5.78 1.01 8.11
CA ALA A 40 -6.31 -0.13 8.85
C ALA A 40 -6.03 -1.49 8.17
N ASN A 41 -5.57 -1.51 6.92
CA ASN A 41 -5.29 -2.76 6.21
C ASN A 41 -3.90 -3.30 6.59
N PRO A 42 -3.80 -4.55 7.11
CA PRO A 42 -2.53 -5.09 7.62
C PRO A 42 -1.47 -5.32 6.54
N TYR A 43 -1.86 -5.33 5.26
CA TYR A 43 -0.94 -5.55 4.15
C TYR A 43 -0.35 -4.24 3.60
N VAL A 44 -0.91 -3.08 3.97
CA VAL A 44 -0.46 -1.77 3.49
C VAL A 44 0.55 -1.19 4.45
N ILE A 45 1.79 -1.03 3.99
CA ILE A 45 2.87 -0.50 4.85
C ILE A 45 2.94 1.03 4.84
N LYS A 46 2.39 1.69 3.81
CA LYS A 46 2.38 3.15 3.70
C LYS A 46 1.27 3.62 2.73
N TYR A 47 0.66 4.75 3.05
CA TYR A 47 -0.28 5.47 2.18
C TYR A 47 0.35 6.80 1.77
N LEU A 48 0.43 7.05 0.46
CA LEU A 48 1.13 8.20 -0.12
C LEU A 48 0.20 8.99 -1.06
N ASN A 49 0.31 10.31 -0.98
CA ASN A 49 -0.26 11.21 -1.96
C ASN A 49 0.68 11.42 -3.14
N LYS A 50 0.12 11.50 -4.35
CA LYS A 50 0.81 11.90 -5.57
C LYS A 50 1.26 13.38 -5.51
N PRO A 51 2.27 13.77 -6.30
CA PRO A 51 3.13 12.89 -7.08
C PRO A 51 4.06 12.07 -6.18
N LEU A 52 4.42 10.87 -6.64
CA LEU A 52 5.53 10.14 -6.05
C LEU A 52 6.82 10.82 -6.49
N VAL A 53 7.62 11.25 -5.52
CA VAL A 53 8.94 11.84 -5.77
C VAL A 53 10.04 10.84 -5.43
N ALA A 54 11.21 10.98 -6.06
CA ALA A 54 12.30 10.01 -5.97
C ALA A 54 12.76 9.81 -4.52
N GLU A 55 12.79 10.88 -3.73
CA GLU A 55 13.18 10.86 -2.33
C GLU A 55 12.25 9.95 -1.50
N LYS A 56 10.94 10.07 -1.69
CA LYS A 56 9.95 9.21 -1.02
C LYS A 56 10.06 7.76 -1.44
N LEU A 57 10.43 7.49 -2.70
CA LEU A 57 10.64 6.14 -3.18
C LEU A 57 11.91 5.53 -2.58
N LEU A 58 13.00 6.30 -2.50
CA LEU A 58 14.25 5.86 -1.86
C LEU A 58 14.03 5.50 -0.39
N GLU A 59 13.25 6.28 0.37
CA GLU A 59 12.87 5.94 1.75
C GLU A 59 12.19 4.56 1.87
N LEU A 60 11.40 4.15 0.87
CA LEU A 60 10.72 2.86 0.88
C LEU A 60 11.66 1.68 0.64
N LEU A 61 12.72 1.89 -0.16
CA LEU A 61 13.64 0.85 -0.62
C LEU A 61 14.81 0.60 0.36
N VAL A 62 15.17 1.60 1.16
CA VAL A 62 16.38 1.55 2.01
C VAL A 62 16.16 0.82 3.35
N CYS A 63 14.91 0.63 3.79
CA CYS A 63 14.60 -0.20 4.95
C CYS A 63 14.37 -1.65 4.52
N GLY A 64 15.43 -2.45 4.50
CA GLY A 64 15.42 -3.90 4.32
C GLY A 64 16.40 -4.54 5.29
#